data_AF-A0A5F2I1T9-F1
#
_entry.id   AF-A0A5F2I1T9-F1
#
_cell.length_a   1.000
_cell.length_b   1.000
_cell.length_c   1.000
_cell.angle_alpha   90.00
_cell.angle_beta   90.00
_cell.angle_gamma   90.00
#
_symmetry.space_group_name_H-M   'P 1'
#
loop_
_entity.id
_entity.type
_entity.pdbx_description
1 polymer ?
#
loop_
_entity_poly.entity_id
_entity_poly.type
_entity_poly.pdbx_seq_one_letter_code
_entity_poly.pdbx_strand_id
1 'polypeptide(L)'
;MRRKVALRSTLLIAAPLLTAAVPALAEEAPGTIISIIGGLAPDDLLNIRATASPSGKIAARLPNGAAVKNYGCKDVDNYPWCKVEDTQGAHIIGWVPARYLSPNNPAPAPEDAAAPATDASLPRDADAPFEEPPDIAARLGGAEPAEPPSAADISVTAMQDAYGLAFAASATAAFDTPDAEGGIPCARHVGQPMTRCEMSVAHEGGDSAVTVTWPDGGTRVIIFRDGKPAGSDSPDEFRFTREGSLNMIRVGTSERFEITDALALGE
;
A
#
# COMPACT_ATOMS: atom_id res chain seq x y z
N MET A 1 -14.29 -84.49 -44.56
CA MET A 1 -15.57 -84.27 -43.84
C MET A 1 -15.29 -83.44 -42.59
N ARG A 2 -15.80 -82.21 -42.50
CA ARG A 2 -16.08 -81.47 -41.24
C ARG A 2 -16.89 -80.21 -41.60
N ARG A 3 -17.88 -79.92 -40.77
CA ARG A 3 -19.11 -79.18 -41.07
C ARG A 3 -18.95 -77.66 -40.96
N LYS A 4 -19.80 -76.96 -41.72
CA LYS A 4 -20.05 -75.51 -41.73
C LYS A 4 -20.52 -75.00 -40.37
N VAL A 5 -20.09 -73.80 -39.98
CA VAL A 5 -20.87 -72.90 -39.09
C VAL A 5 -20.76 -71.49 -39.67
N ALA A 6 -21.91 -70.92 -40.03
CA ALA A 6 -22.06 -69.53 -40.42
C ALA A 6 -22.49 -68.73 -39.19
N LEU A 7 -21.83 -67.61 -38.91
CA LEU A 7 -22.28 -66.65 -37.91
C LEU A 7 -22.60 -65.32 -38.60
N ARG A 8 -23.89 -65.01 -38.67
CA ARG A 8 -24.42 -63.69 -39.01
C ARG A 8 -24.05 -62.74 -37.87
N SER A 9 -23.31 -61.68 -38.15
CA SER A 9 -23.14 -60.56 -37.20
C SER A 9 -23.80 -59.32 -37.78
N THR A 10 -24.77 -58.84 -37.02
CA THR A 10 -25.68 -57.73 -37.25
C THR A 10 -24.96 -56.38 -37.29
N LEU A 11 -25.34 -55.55 -38.25
CA LEU A 11 -25.05 -54.12 -38.32
C LEU A 11 -25.50 -53.41 -37.03
N LEU A 12 -24.65 -52.54 -36.49
CA LEU A 12 -25.05 -51.42 -35.63
C LEU A 12 -24.60 -50.13 -36.33
N ILE A 13 -25.59 -49.35 -36.76
CA ILE A 13 -25.42 -48.01 -37.33
C ILE A 13 -25.23 -47.07 -36.13
N ALA A 14 -24.03 -46.52 -35.96
CA ALA A 14 -23.76 -45.46 -34.99
C ALA A 14 -23.98 -44.11 -35.68
N ALA A 15 -25.00 -43.37 -35.25
CA ALA A 15 -25.23 -41.98 -35.66
C ALA A 15 -24.22 -41.05 -34.95
N PRO A 16 -23.58 -40.09 -35.64
CA PRO A 16 -22.69 -39.14 -34.99
C PRO A 16 -23.53 -38.02 -34.35
N LEU A 17 -23.44 -37.89 -33.03
CA LEU A 17 -23.92 -36.71 -32.31
C LEU A 17 -23.00 -35.54 -32.64
N LEU A 18 -23.48 -34.61 -33.47
CA LEU A 18 -22.89 -33.30 -33.68
C LEU A 18 -23.02 -32.49 -32.39
N THR A 19 -21.91 -32.36 -31.66
CA THR A 19 -21.81 -31.42 -30.53
C THR A 19 -21.76 -30.00 -31.07
N ALA A 20 -22.82 -29.23 -30.79
CA ALA A 20 -22.83 -27.80 -31.07
C ALA A 20 -21.77 -27.10 -30.20
N ALA A 21 -20.87 -26.36 -30.85
CA ALA A 21 -19.93 -25.48 -30.18
C ALA A 21 -20.70 -24.31 -29.56
N VAL A 22 -20.76 -24.27 -28.24
CA VAL A 22 -21.25 -23.11 -27.48
C VAL A 22 -20.26 -21.97 -27.71
N PRO A 23 -20.70 -20.76 -28.11
CA PRO A 23 -19.80 -19.62 -28.17
C PRO A 23 -19.31 -19.31 -26.75
N ALA A 24 -17.99 -19.35 -26.57
CA ALA A 24 -17.37 -18.88 -25.35
C ALA A 24 -17.69 -17.38 -25.21
N LEU A 25 -18.55 -17.04 -24.24
CA LEU A 25 -18.62 -15.69 -23.71
C LEU A 25 -17.20 -15.37 -23.22
N ALA A 26 -16.57 -14.35 -23.82
CA ALA A 26 -15.32 -13.83 -23.32
C ALA A 26 -15.54 -13.44 -21.85
N GLU A 27 -14.90 -14.16 -20.92
CA GLU A 27 -14.79 -13.73 -19.54
C GLU A 27 -14.11 -12.36 -19.57
N GLU A 28 -14.82 -11.31 -19.13
CA GLU A 28 -14.21 -10.02 -18.84
C GLU A 28 -13.00 -10.28 -17.95
N ALA A 29 -11.81 -9.93 -18.44
CA ALA A 29 -10.60 -10.04 -17.64
C ALA A 29 -10.80 -9.22 -16.36
N PRO A 30 -10.48 -9.76 -15.17
CA PRO A 30 -10.55 -8.96 -13.95
C PRO A 30 -9.69 -7.72 -14.15
N GLY A 31 -10.32 -6.54 -13.99
CA GLY A 31 -9.68 -5.25 -14.21
C GLY A 31 -8.33 -5.17 -13.51
N THR A 32 -7.35 -4.54 -14.16
CA THR A 32 -5.98 -4.45 -13.62
C THR A 32 -6.01 -3.63 -12.32
N ILE A 33 -5.72 -4.28 -11.19
CA ILE A 33 -5.66 -3.65 -9.87
C ILE A 33 -4.36 -2.81 -9.79
N ILE A 34 -4.47 -1.51 -9.51
CA ILE A 34 -3.30 -0.63 -9.35
C ILE A 34 -3.05 -0.33 -7.87
N SER A 35 -1.94 -0.84 -7.30
CA SER A 35 -1.52 -0.53 -5.93
C SER A 35 -0.45 0.55 -5.89
N ILE A 36 -0.40 1.31 -4.79
CA ILE A 36 0.63 2.33 -4.53
C ILE A 36 1.60 1.81 -3.46
N ILE A 37 2.90 1.99 -3.70
CA ILE A 37 3.95 1.66 -2.73
C ILE A 37 3.96 2.69 -1.60
N GLY A 38 3.92 2.22 -0.35
CA GLY A 38 3.90 3.07 0.84
C GLY A 38 4.55 2.41 2.05
N GLY A 39 4.75 3.19 3.12
CA GLY A 39 5.28 2.69 4.40
C GLY A 39 6.80 2.47 4.44
N LEU A 40 7.54 2.97 3.44
CA LEU A 40 9.00 3.05 3.51
C LEU A 40 9.45 4.31 4.25
N ALA A 41 10.68 4.30 4.79
CA ALA A 41 11.32 5.49 5.33
C ALA A 41 11.57 6.56 4.23
N PRO A 42 11.80 7.84 4.60
CA PRO A 42 12.21 8.87 3.64
C PRO A 42 13.42 8.40 2.82
N ASP A 43 13.38 8.64 1.50
CA ASP A 43 14.40 8.26 0.52
C ASP A 43 14.71 6.74 0.39
N ASP A 44 13.95 5.86 1.06
CA ASP A 44 14.12 4.41 0.92
C ASP A 44 13.37 3.85 -0.30
N LEU A 45 13.84 2.68 -0.79
CA LEU A 45 13.29 2.02 -1.96
C LEU A 45 12.84 0.58 -1.64
N LEU A 46 11.62 0.24 -2.05
CA LEU A 46 11.09 -1.11 -1.96
C LEU A 46 11.77 -2.01 -2.98
N ASN A 47 12.39 -3.08 -2.50
CA ASN A 47 12.94 -4.12 -3.37
C ASN A 47 11.82 -4.98 -3.98
N ILE A 48 11.74 -4.97 -5.31
CA ILE A 48 10.96 -5.95 -6.09
C ILE A 48 11.84 -7.17 -6.32
N ARG A 49 11.36 -8.35 -5.94
CA ARG A 49 12.14 -9.59 -5.97
C ARG A 49 11.65 -10.57 -7.03
N ALA A 50 12.55 -11.36 -7.59
CA ALA A 50 12.21 -12.39 -8.58
C ALA A 50 11.34 -13.52 -7.98
N THR A 51 11.45 -13.76 -6.66
CA THR A 51 10.67 -14.76 -5.94
C THR A 51 10.01 -14.15 -4.71
N ALA A 52 8.88 -14.72 -4.28
CA ALA A 52 8.15 -14.36 -3.06
C ALA A 52 8.92 -14.83 -1.81
N SER A 53 10.05 -14.19 -1.54
CA SER A 53 10.94 -14.55 -0.43
C SER A 53 11.80 -13.36 -0.03
N PRO A 54 12.09 -13.17 1.27
CA PRO A 54 13.05 -12.15 1.73
C PRO A 54 14.44 -12.31 1.12
N SER A 55 14.80 -13.54 0.73
CA SER A 55 16.11 -13.92 0.17
C SER A 55 16.13 -13.92 -1.36
N GLY A 56 15.01 -13.63 -2.02
CA GLY A 56 14.91 -13.63 -3.48
C GLY A 56 15.78 -12.56 -4.12
N LYS A 57 16.34 -12.85 -5.31
CA LYS A 57 17.14 -11.88 -6.08
C LYS A 57 16.32 -10.61 -6.34
N ILE A 58 16.93 -9.45 -6.13
CA ILE A 58 16.31 -8.14 -6.38
C ILE A 58 16.30 -7.90 -7.90
N ALA A 59 15.11 -7.66 -8.45
CA ALA A 59 14.88 -7.34 -9.85
C ALA A 59 14.82 -5.82 -10.09
N ALA A 60 14.22 -5.08 -9.14
CA ALA A 60 14.14 -3.62 -9.19
C ALA A 60 13.98 -3.02 -7.79
N ARG A 61 14.04 -1.69 -7.72
CA ARG A 61 13.81 -0.89 -6.51
C ARG A 61 12.92 0.28 -6.86
N LEU A 62 11.80 0.44 -6.15
CA LEU A 62 10.83 1.51 -6.40
C LEU A 62 10.61 2.36 -5.13
N PRO A 63 10.44 3.68 -5.26
CA PRO A 63 10.21 4.58 -4.12
C PRO A 63 8.77 4.52 -3.60
N ASN A 64 8.54 5.17 -2.45
CA ASN A 64 7.19 5.53 -2.00
C ASN A 64 6.45 6.33 -3.09
N GLY A 65 5.14 6.09 -3.22
CA GLY A 65 4.28 6.74 -4.22
C GLY A 65 4.29 6.10 -5.61
N ALA A 66 5.18 5.15 -5.88
CA ALA A 66 5.19 4.44 -7.16
C ALA A 66 3.94 3.56 -7.33
N ALA A 67 3.30 3.65 -8.50
CA ALA A 67 2.13 2.86 -8.87
C ALA A 67 2.54 1.56 -9.59
N VAL A 68 2.01 0.43 -9.11
CA VAL A 68 2.29 -0.90 -9.66
C VAL A 68 0.99 -1.63 -9.98
N LYS A 69 0.97 -2.41 -11.06
CA LYS A 69 -0.09 -3.39 -11.29
C LYS A 69 0.06 -4.52 -10.29
N ASN A 70 -1.00 -4.88 -9.60
CA ASN A 70 -1.03 -5.95 -8.62
C ASN A 70 -1.81 -7.14 -9.17
N TYR A 71 -1.14 -8.28 -9.31
CA TYR A 71 -1.70 -9.52 -9.84
C TYR A 71 -2.18 -10.48 -8.74
N GLY A 72 -2.33 -9.99 -7.52
CA GLY A 72 -2.75 -10.77 -6.36
C GLY A 72 -1.59 -11.25 -5.50
N CYS A 73 -1.96 -11.71 -4.31
CA CYS A 73 -1.04 -12.07 -3.26
C CYS A 73 -1.14 -13.55 -2.91
N LYS A 74 -0.03 -14.12 -2.45
CA LYS A 74 0.05 -15.47 -1.89
C LYS A 74 0.82 -15.46 -0.59
N ASP A 75 0.48 -16.36 0.31
CA ASP A 75 1.22 -16.56 1.55
C ASP A 75 2.43 -17.46 1.32
N VAL A 76 3.57 -17.03 1.86
CA VAL A 76 4.81 -17.82 1.96
C VAL A 76 5.27 -17.74 3.41
N ASP A 77 5.35 -18.88 4.08
CA ASP A 77 5.71 -18.96 5.50
C ASP A 77 4.88 -18.02 6.40
N ASN A 78 3.57 -17.91 6.11
CA ASN A 78 2.63 -17.04 6.82
C ASN A 78 2.88 -15.52 6.61
N TYR A 79 3.63 -15.15 5.57
CA TYR A 79 3.80 -13.78 5.12
C TYR A 79 3.17 -13.58 3.74
N PRO A 80 2.26 -12.60 3.55
CA PRO A 80 1.66 -12.33 2.26
C PRO A 80 2.63 -11.59 1.33
N TRP A 81 2.80 -12.12 0.12
CA TRP A 81 3.60 -11.55 -0.96
C TRP A 81 2.73 -11.32 -2.18
N CYS A 82 2.75 -10.11 -2.72
CA CYS A 82 1.98 -9.74 -3.90
C CYS A 82 2.86 -9.74 -5.13
N LYS A 83 2.35 -10.31 -6.22
CA LYS A 83 3.00 -10.24 -7.52
C LYS A 83 2.64 -8.90 -8.15
N VAL A 84 3.66 -8.15 -8.55
CA VAL A 84 3.50 -6.80 -9.08
C VAL A 84 4.25 -6.62 -10.38
N GLU A 85 3.78 -5.67 -11.19
CA GLU A 85 4.49 -5.14 -12.35
C GLU A 85 4.55 -3.63 -12.26
N ASP A 86 5.74 -3.09 -12.51
CA ASP A 86 5.93 -1.65 -12.66
C ASP A 86 5.08 -1.12 -13.82
N THR A 87 4.34 -0.04 -13.57
CA THR A 87 3.56 0.63 -14.62
C THR A 87 4.44 1.48 -15.54
N GLN A 88 5.70 1.74 -15.16
CA GLN A 88 6.63 2.58 -15.90
C GLN A 88 7.66 1.77 -16.69
N GLY A 89 8.00 2.28 -17.89
CA GLY A 89 9.20 1.97 -18.68
C GLY A 89 9.45 0.51 -19.04
N ALA A 90 9.97 -0.26 -18.08
CA ALA A 90 10.54 -1.60 -18.30
C ALA A 90 9.60 -2.76 -17.93
N HIS A 91 8.39 -2.49 -17.43
CA HIS A 91 7.38 -3.51 -17.09
C HIS A 91 7.96 -4.65 -16.23
N ILE A 92 8.70 -4.29 -15.19
CA ILE A 92 9.44 -5.28 -14.39
C ILE A 92 8.44 -6.03 -13.51
N ILE A 93 8.36 -7.35 -13.72
CA ILE A 93 7.49 -8.24 -12.96
C ILE A 93 8.27 -8.86 -11.80
N GLY A 94 7.72 -8.80 -10.59
CA GLY A 94 8.30 -9.46 -9.42
C GLY A 94 7.35 -9.54 -8.24
N TRP A 95 7.92 -9.71 -7.05
CA TRP A 95 7.23 -9.94 -5.80
C TRP A 95 7.64 -8.92 -4.75
N VAL A 96 6.66 -8.41 -4.01
CA VAL A 96 6.87 -7.50 -2.88
C VAL A 96 6.04 -7.96 -1.67
N PRO A 97 6.46 -7.64 -0.43
CA PRO A 97 5.62 -7.88 0.75
C PRO A 97 4.34 -7.07 0.68
N ALA A 98 3.18 -7.70 0.93
CA ALA A 98 1.88 -7.04 0.81
C ALA A 98 1.73 -5.79 1.69
N ARG A 99 2.42 -5.76 2.83
CA ARG A 99 2.41 -4.64 3.78
C ARG A 99 2.85 -3.28 3.20
N TYR A 100 3.60 -3.29 2.09
CA TYR A 100 4.05 -2.06 1.43
C TYR A 100 3.14 -1.64 0.28
N LEU A 101 2.09 -2.40 0.00
CA LEU A 101 1.06 -2.03 -0.96
C LEU A 101 -0.14 -1.50 -0.18
N SER A 102 -0.56 -0.27 -0.46
CA SER A 102 -1.73 0.33 0.18
C SER A 102 -2.98 -0.54 -0.07
N PRO A 103 -3.61 -1.10 0.98
CA PRO A 103 -4.78 -1.97 0.83
C PRO A 103 -6.05 -1.24 0.35
N ASN A 104 -6.03 0.10 0.34
CA ASN A 104 -7.20 0.95 0.04
C ASN A 104 -7.31 1.43 -1.42
N ASN A 105 -6.61 0.82 -2.37
CA ASN A 105 -6.81 1.21 -3.76
C ASN A 105 -6.72 0.05 -4.76
N PRO A 106 -7.67 -0.88 -4.80
CA PRO A 106 -7.93 -1.61 -6.03
C PRO A 106 -8.75 -0.70 -6.96
N ALA A 107 -8.14 0.38 -7.48
CA ALA A 107 -8.72 1.07 -8.62
C ALA A 107 -8.41 0.25 -9.88
N PRO A 108 -9.42 -0.11 -10.70
CA PRO A 108 -9.15 -0.52 -12.06
C PRO A 108 -8.42 0.64 -12.75
N ALA A 109 -7.32 0.34 -13.45
CA ALA A 109 -6.65 1.33 -14.28
C ALA A 109 -7.69 1.97 -15.23
N PRO A 110 -7.76 3.32 -15.33
CA PRO A 110 -8.56 3.92 -16.39
C PRO A 110 -7.99 3.43 -17.72
N GLU A 111 -8.81 2.74 -18.49
CA GLU A 111 -8.49 2.42 -19.86
C GLU A 111 -8.26 3.73 -20.60
N ASP A 112 -7.14 3.82 -21.31
CA ASP A 112 -6.84 4.92 -22.22
C ASP A 112 -7.77 4.79 -23.43
N ALA A 113 -9.07 5.02 -23.21
CA ALA A 113 -10.12 4.96 -24.19
C ALA A 113 -10.41 6.38 -24.66
N ALA A 114 -9.63 6.82 -25.64
CA ALA A 114 -10.15 7.73 -26.64
C ALA A 114 -11.35 7.03 -27.30
N ALA A 115 -12.56 7.30 -26.81
CA ALA A 115 -13.78 6.77 -27.38
C ALA A 115 -13.95 7.32 -28.80
N PRO A 116 -14.11 6.49 -29.84
CA PRO A 116 -14.64 6.97 -31.10
C PRO A 116 -16.12 7.29 -30.90
N ALA A 117 -16.51 8.54 -31.15
CA ALA A 117 -17.90 8.95 -31.21
C ALA A 117 -18.63 8.08 -32.24
N THR A 118 -19.44 7.15 -31.76
CA THR A 118 -20.35 6.37 -32.61
C THR A 118 -21.70 7.04 -32.53
N ASP A 119 -22.06 7.67 -33.64
CA ASP A 119 -23.35 8.30 -33.91
C ASP A 119 -24.48 7.26 -33.75
N ALA A 120 -25.21 7.33 -32.64
CA ALA A 120 -26.42 6.55 -32.42
C ALA A 120 -27.64 7.42 -32.76
N SER A 121 -27.89 7.56 -34.06
CA SER A 121 -29.16 8.07 -34.58
C SER A 121 -30.27 7.03 -34.35
N LEU A 122 -31.12 7.23 -33.35
CA LEU A 122 -32.42 6.56 -33.23
C LEU A 122 -33.50 7.36 -34.01
N PRO A 123 -34.52 6.72 -34.61
CA PRO A 123 -35.57 7.44 -35.31
C PRO A 123 -36.43 8.22 -34.31
N ARG A 124 -36.48 9.55 -34.43
CA ARG A 124 -37.45 10.38 -33.72
C ARG A 124 -38.79 10.31 -34.47
N ASP A 125 -39.84 9.87 -33.78
CA ASP A 125 -41.22 10.10 -34.20
C ASP A 125 -41.46 11.61 -34.36
N ALA A 126 -41.92 12.02 -35.54
CA ALA A 126 -41.89 13.39 -36.02
C ALA A 126 -43.13 14.24 -35.68
N ASP A 127 -43.83 13.97 -34.56
CA ASP A 127 -45.08 14.72 -34.29
C ASP A 127 -45.44 14.94 -32.80
N ALA A 128 -44.43 15.07 -31.92
CA ALA A 128 -44.65 15.57 -30.55
C ALA A 128 -44.12 17.02 -30.43
N PRO A 129 -44.88 17.97 -29.86
CA PRO A 129 -44.34 19.30 -29.55
C PRO A 129 -43.16 19.15 -28.57
N PHE A 130 -41.98 19.60 -28.98
CA PHE A 130 -40.84 19.77 -28.07
C PHE A 130 -41.16 20.95 -27.15
N GLU A 131 -41.52 20.66 -25.90
CA GLU A 131 -41.47 21.68 -24.86
C GLU A 131 -39.99 21.83 -24.47
N GLU A 132 -39.39 22.97 -24.81
CA GLU A 132 -37.99 23.25 -24.50
C GLU A 132 -37.79 23.15 -22.98
N PRO A 133 -36.79 22.39 -22.50
CA PRO A 133 -36.49 22.35 -21.07
C PRO A 133 -36.18 23.76 -20.58
N PRO A 134 -36.62 24.13 -19.35
CA PRO A 134 -36.52 25.50 -18.87
C PRO A 134 -35.05 25.93 -18.79
N ASP A 135 -34.75 27.09 -19.37
CA ASP A 135 -33.42 27.69 -19.39
C ASP A 135 -32.89 27.91 -17.97
N ILE A 136 -31.92 27.08 -17.59
CA ILE A 136 -31.31 27.09 -16.27
C ILE A 136 -30.56 28.42 -16.03
N ALA A 137 -30.07 29.08 -17.09
CA ALA A 137 -29.39 30.37 -16.99
C ALA A 137 -30.37 31.51 -16.63
N ALA A 138 -31.62 31.42 -17.11
CA ALA A 138 -32.67 32.37 -16.75
C ALA A 138 -33.08 32.27 -15.27
N ARG A 139 -33.04 31.05 -14.68
CA ARG A 139 -33.36 30.85 -13.25
C ARG A 139 -32.24 31.29 -12.30
N LEU A 140 -30.99 31.25 -12.76
CA LEU A 140 -29.83 31.62 -11.95
C LEU A 140 -29.45 33.10 -12.07
N GLY A 141 -30.30 33.91 -12.72
CA GLY A 141 -30.18 35.36 -12.70
C GLY A 141 -29.11 35.94 -13.61
N GLY A 142 -28.84 35.29 -14.76
CA GLY A 142 -28.08 35.89 -15.86
C GLY A 142 -26.80 36.60 -15.42
N ALA A 143 -25.93 35.91 -14.69
CA ALA A 143 -24.57 36.41 -14.51
C ALA A 143 -23.79 36.11 -15.79
N GLU A 144 -23.27 37.16 -16.43
CA GLU A 144 -22.22 37.04 -17.45
C GLU A 144 -21.13 36.08 -16.94
N PRO A 145 -20.60 35.17 -17.78
CA PRO A 145 -19.50 34.30 -17.37
C PRO A 145 -18.37 35.17 -16.82
N ALA A 146 -18.05 35.00 -15.53
CA ALA A 146 -16.92 35.68 -14.94
C ALA A 146 -15.68 35.32 -15.78
N GLU A 147 -14.97 36.35 -16.23
CA GLU A 147 -13.77 36.15 -17.03
C GLU A 147 -12.80 35.26 -16.24
N PRO A 148 -12.31 34.16 -16.82
CA PRO A 148 -11.47 33.23 -16.09
C PRO A 148 -10.20 33.95 -15.61
N PRO A 149 -9.71 33.64 -14.40
CA PRO A 149 -8.53 34.29 -13.86
C PRO A 149 -7.35 34.14 -14.81
N SER A 150 -6.52 35.18 -14.91
CA SER A 150 -5.35 35.12 -15.78
C SER A 150 -4.34 34.08 -15.25
N ALA A 151 -3.47 33.59 -16.13
CA ALA A 151 -2.39 32.69 -15.72
C ALA A 151 -1.51 33.29 -14.61
N ALA A 152 -1.38 34.63 -14.56
CA ALA A 152 -0.66 35.32 -13.50
C ALA A 152 -1.40 35.23 -12.15
N ASP A 153 -2.71 35.42 -12.14
CA ASP A 153 -3.53 35.34 -10.91
C ASP A 153 -3.55 33.92 -10.34
N ILE A 154 -3.63 32.92 -11.24
CA ILE A 154 -3.52 31.50 -10.87
C ILE A 154 -2.14 31.23 -10.25
N SER A 155 -1.08 31.76 -10.85
CA SER A 155 0.29 31.56 -10.35
C SER A 155 0.51 32.20 -8.98
N VAL A 156 -0.04 33.41 -8.76
CA VAL A 156 0.05 34.12 -7.48
C VAL A 156 -0.71 33.37 -6.39
N THR A 157 -1.93 32.91 -6.68
CA THR A 157 -2.75 32.15 -5.73
C THR A 157 -2.08 30.83 -5.35
N ALA A 158 -1.54 30.10 -6.33
CA ALA A 158 -0.82 28.86 -6.08
C ALA A 158 0.44 29.06 -5.21
N MET A 159 1.19 30.14 -5.42
CA MET A 159 2.36 30.46 -4.58
C MET A 159 1.95 30.82 -3.15
N GLN A 160 0.85 31.55 -2.96
CA GLN A 160 0.33 31.91 -1.65
C GLN A 160 -0.18 30.68 -0.88
N ASP A 161 -0.89 29.78 -1.56
CA ASP A 161 -1.36 28.51 -0.99
C ASP A 161 -0.19 27.60 -0.61
N ALA A 162 0.83 27.50 -1.47
CA ALA A 162 2.04 26.74 -1.16
C ALA A 162 2.77 27.30 0.08
N TYR A 163 2.85 28.62 0.22
CA TYR A 163 3.41 29.27 1.41
C TYR A 163 2.56 29.02 2.67
N GLY A 164 1.23 29.10 2.55
CA GLY A 164 0.31 28.80 3.64
C GLY A 164 0.41 27.36 4.13
N LEU A 165 0.48 26.41 3.19
CA LEU A 165 0.68 24.98 3.49
C LEU A 165 2.05 24.72 4.10
N ALA A 166 3.11 25.36 3.60
CA ALA A 166 4.44 25.25 4.20
C ALA A 166 4.48 25.79 5.64
N PHE A 167 3.78 26.90 5.91
CA PHE A 167 3.69 27.47 7.26
C PHE A 167 2.86 26.59 8.19
N ALA A 168 1.76 26.00 7.70
CA ALA A 168 0.98 25.02 8.45
C ALA A 168 1.77 23.73 8.74
N ALA A 169 2.54 23.24 7.76
CA ALA A 169 3.45 22.11 7.95
C ALA A 169 4.56 22.42 8.97
N SER A 170 5.07 23.66 8.96
CA SER A 170 6.05 24.14 9.95
C SER A 170 5.42 24.27 11.35
N ALA A 171 4.16 24.69 11.43
CA ALA A 171 3.41 24.71 12.70
C ALA A 171 3.12 23.29 13.21
N THR A 172 2.92 22.30 12.33
CA THR A 172 2.83 20.89 12.74
C THR A 172 4.17 20.29 13.13
N ALA A 173 5.27 20.75 12.52
CA ALA A 173 6.63 20.39 12.95
C ALA A 173 7.01 21.09 14.27
N ALA A 174 6.30 22.16 14.66
CA ALA A 174 6.43 22.84 15.93
C ALA A 174 5.56 22.25 17.06
N PHE A 175 4.82 21.15 16.82
CA PHE A 175 4.33 20.27 17.90
C PHE A 175 5.40 19.28 18.39
N ASP A 176 6.68 19.65 18.27
CA ASP A 176 7.75 19.20 19.16
C ASP A 176 7.68 19.97 20.51
N THR A 177 6.46 20.26 20.98
CA THR A 177 6.24 20.37 22.42
C THR A 177 6.41 18.96 22.98
N PRO A 178 7.23 18.75 24.02
CA PRO A 178 7.27 17.46 24.70
C PRO A 178 5.88 17.24 25.29
N ASP A 179 5.01 16.53 24.56
CA ASP A 179 3.81 15.98 25.15
C ASP A 179 4.30 15.08 26.28
N ALA A 180 3.92 15.47 27.48
CA ALA A 180 4.17 14.77 28.73
C ALA A 180 3.37 13.46 28.82
N GLU A 181 3.18 12.77 27.69
CA GLU A 181 2.74 11.39 27.59
C GLU A 181 3.96 10.56 27.20
N GLY A 182 4.67 10.08 28.23
CA GLY A 182 5.96 9.39 28.15
C GLY A 182 5.93 8.14 27.26
N GLY A 183 6.20 8.33 25.97
CA GLY A 183 6.32 7.24 25.01
C GLY A 183 7.53 7.38 24.11
N ILE A 184 8.12 6.24 23.75
CA ILE A 184 9.31 6.16 22.89
C ILE A 184 8.96 5.63 21.49
N PRO A 185 9.75 5.97 20.45
CA PRO A 185 9.66 5.27 19.18
C PRO A 185 10.06 3.79 19.36
N CYS A 186 9.22 2.89 18.87
CA CYS A 186 9.42 1.45 18.98
C CYS A 186 8.82 0.70 17.77
N ALA A 187 9.31 -0.50 17.51
CA ALA A 187 8.68 -1.45 16.59
C ALA A 187 8.92 -2.87 17.10
N ARG A 188 7.90 -3.73 17.01
CA ARG A 188 7.97 -5.12 17.45
C ARG A 188 8.26 -6.08 16.31
N HIS A 189 7.68 -5.81 15.15
CA HIS A 189 7.69 -6.73 14.01
C HIS A 189 8.62 -6.27 12.88
N VAL A 190 9.11 -7.24 12.11
CA VAL A 190 10.03 -6.98 10.98
C VAL A 190 9.34 -6.08 9.96
N GLY A 191 9.95 -4.91 9.71
CA GLY A 191 9.48 -3.97 8.70
C GLY A 191 8.25 -3.15 9.11
N GLN A 192 7.80 -3.26 10.36
CA GLN A 192 6.83 -2.32 10.93
C GLN A 192 7.44 -0.91 10.93
N PRO A 193 6.69 0.17 10.65
CA PRO A 193 7.17 1.52 10.93
C PRO A 193 7.35 1.71 12.45
N MET A 194 8.21 2.65 12.86
CA MET A 194 8.29 3.01 14.28
C MET A 194 6.96 3.65 14.70
N THR A 195 6.38 3.15 15.78
CA THR A 195 5.19 3.71 16.44
C THR A 195 5.59 4.28 17.80
N ARG A 196 4.68 4.97 18.48
CA ARG A 196 4.86 5.31 19.90
C ARG A 196 4.49 4.11 20.76
N CYS A 197 5.40 3.69 21.63
CA CYS A 197 5.13 2.78 22.74
C CYS A 197 5.05 3.57 24.03
N GLU A 198 4.13 3.19 24.91
CA GLU A 198 4.13 3.66 26.30
C GLU A 198 5.37 3.14 27.02
N MET A 199 5.91 3.90 27.96
CA MET A 199 7.03 3.44 28.78
C MET A 199 6.95 3.87 30.23
N SER A 200 7.65 3.13 31.09
CA SER A 200 7.92 3.50 32.48
C SER A 200 9.38 3.19 32.84
N VAL A 201 10.01 4.02 33.67
CA VAL A 201 11.40 3.82 34.10
C VAL A 201 11.44 3.59 35.60
N ALA A 202 12.11 2.52 36.01
CA ALA A 202 12.46 2.24 37.40
C ALA A 202 13.96 2.40 37.59
N HIS A 203 14.39 2.99 38.70
CA HIS A 203 15.80 3.19 39.03
C HIS A 203 16.16 2.36 40.27
N GLU A 204 17.27 1.61 40.20
CA GLU A 204 17.76 0.81 41.32
C GLU A 204 19.29 0.81 41.32
N GLY A 205 19.91 1.30 42.41
CA GLY A 205 21.35 1.18 42.61
C GLY A 205 22.23 1.87 41.56
N GLY A 206 21.73 2.89 40.85
CA GLY A 206 22.44 3.58 39.77
C GLY A 206 22.20 2.98 38.37
N ASP A 207 21.56 1.81 38.31
CA ASP A 207 21.02 1.22 37.10
C ASP A 207 19.58 1.70 36.88
N SER A 208 19.09 1.60 35.65
CA SER A 208 17.68 1.83 35.34
C SER A 208 17.09 0.74 34.46
N ALA A 209 15.80 0.48 34.64
CA ALA A 209 15.02 -0.47 33.88
C ALA A 209 13.90 0.27 33.17
N VAL A 210 13.99 0.34 31.84
CA VAL A 210 12.97 0.94 30.99
C VAL A 210 12.01 -0.16 30.56
N THR A 211 10.79 -0.12 31.05
CA THR A 211 9.70 -1.01 30.62
C THR A 211 8.95 -0.34 29.48
N VAL A 212 8.92 -0.99 28.32
CA VAL A 212 8.25 -0.52 27.11
C VAL A 212 7.01 -1.38 26.87
N THR A 213 5.85 -0.76 26.74
CA THR A 213 4.56 -1.42 26.47
C THR A 213 4.15 -1.12 25.04
N TRP A 214 3.97 -2.16 24.23
CA TRP A 214 3.51 -1.98 22.85
C TRP A 214 2.00 -1.72 22.77
N PRO A 215 1.51 -1.02 21.73
CA PRO A 215 0.08 -0.78 21.53
C PRO A 215 -0.76 -2.05 21.33
N ASP A 216 -0.16 -3.13 20.80
CA ASP A 216 -0.77 -4.45 20.65
C ASP A 216 -0.72 -5.28 21.94
N GLY A 217 -0.08 -4.76 22.98
CA GLY A 217 0.08 -5.38 24.29
C GLY A 217 1.36 -6.19 24.46
N GLY A 218 1.62 -6.55 25.72
CA GLY A 218 2.89 -7.12 26.15
C GLY A 218 3.93 -6.03 26.46
N THR A 219 5.03 -6.45 27.07
CA THR A 219 6.08 -5.54 27.53
C THR A 219 7.48 -6.07 27.22
N ARG A 220 8.42 -5.14 27.12
CA ARG A 220 9.86 -5.39 27.04
C ARG A 220 10.53 -4.60 28.16
N VAL A 221 11.38 -5.26 28.95
CA VAL A 221 12.25 -4.55 29.89
C VAL A 221 13.64 -4.42 29.28
N ILE A 222 14.13 -3.19 29.18
CA ILE A 222 15.48 -2.84 28.72
C ILE A 222 16.26 -2.33 29.93
N ILE A 223 17.39 -2.97 30.20
CA ILE A 223 18.25 -2.68 31.35
C ILE A 223 19.34 -1.71 30.90
N PHE A 224 19.49 -0.63 31.64
CA PHE A 224 20.57 0.34 31.49
C PHE A 224 21.50 0.26 32.71
N ARG A 225 22.81 0.24 32.44
CA ARG A 225 23.87 0.31 33.46
C ARG A 225 24.82 1.43 33.10
N ASP A 226 25.21 2.24 34.08
CA ASP A 226 26.07 3.41 33.87
C ASP A 226 25.59 4.33 32.72
N GLY A 227 24.26 4.50 32.61
CA GLY A 227 23.63 5.32 31.56
C GLY A 227 23.75 4.73 30.14
N LYS A 228 23.95 3.43 29.99
CA LYS A 228 24.06 2.74 28.70
C LYS A 228 23.19 1.49 28.63
N PRO A 229 22.63 1.15 27.45
CA PRO A 229 21.91 -0.10 27.28
C PRO A 229 22.82 -1.31 27.55
N ALA A 230 22.40 -2.19 28.45
CA ALA A 230 23.17 -3.34 28.91
C ALA A 230 22.49 -4.69 28.58
N GLY A 231 21.19 -4.71 28.36
CA GLY A 231 20.47 -5.93 27.99
C GLY A 231 18.95 -5.77 28.03
N SER A 232 18.25 -6.90 27.92
CA SER A 232 16.79 -6.97 28.06
C SER A 232 16.35 -8.22 28.83
N ASP A 233 15.05 -8.31 29.13
CA ASP A 233 14.42 -9.52 29.67
C ASP A 233 14.21 -10.65 28.62
N SER A 234 14.52 -10.40 27.33
CA SER A 234 14.57 -11.44 26.30
C SER A 234 15.89 -12.22 26.33
N PRO A 235 15.89 -13.54 26.06
CA PRO A 235 17.11 -14.29 25.76
C PRO A 235 17.70 -14.01 24.36
N ASP A 236 17.01 -13.25 23.52
CA ASP A 236 17.46 -12.94 22.16
C ASP A 236 18.72 -12.04 22.11
N GLU A 237 19.38 -12.01 20.96
CA GLU A 237 20.55 -11.15 20.73
C GLU A 237 20.22 -9.67 20.99
N PHE A 238 20.97 -9.04 21.89
CA PHE A 238 20.85 -7.62 22.23
C PHE A 238 21.97 -6.82 21.56
N ARG A 239 21.61 -5.83 20.74
CA ARG A 239 22.55 -4.92 20.09
C ARG A 239 22.08 -3.48 20.23
N PHE A 240 23.01 -2.55 20.30
CA PHE A 240 22.67 -1.13 20.24
C PHE A 240 23.75 -0.33 19.52
N THR A 241 23.32 0.79 18.97
CA THR A 241 24.18 1.87 18.48
C THR A 241 23.74 3.16 19.14
N ARG A 242 24.67 4.11 19.31
CA ARG A 242 24.38 5.38 19.97
C ARG A 242 24.77 6.54 19.07
N GLU A 243 23.85 7.48 18.91
CA GLU A 243 24.03 8.72 18.15
C GLU A 243 23.73 9.90 19.07
N GLY A 244 24.78 10.57 19.56
CA GLY A 244 24.65 11.58 20.61
C GLY A 244 24.09 10.98 21.91
N SER A 245 22.90 11.44 22.32
CA SER A 245 22.16 10.91 23.48
C SER A 245 21.08 9.89 23.12
N LEU A 246 20.90 9.58 21.83
CA LEU A 246 19.91 8.62 21.36
C LEU A 246 20.51 7.22 21.30
N ASN A 247 19.90 6.28 22.02
CA ASN A 247 20.24 4.87 21.97
C ASN A 247 19.27 4.14 21.02
N MET A 248 19.78 3.63 19.91
CA MET A 248 19.04 2.80 18.96
C MET A 248 19.31 1.33 19.29
N ILE A 249 18.32 0.67 19.89
CA ILE A 249 18.44 -0.66 20.48
C ILE A 249 17.69 -1.67 19.61
N ARG A 250 18.27 -2.85 19.43
CA ARG A 250 17.71 -3.99 18.71
C ARG A 250 17.72 -5.23 19.59
N VAL A 251 16.56 -5.89 19.69
CA VAL A 251 16.42 -7.16 20.40
C VAL A 251 15.94 -8.22 19.41
N GLY A 252 16.73 -9.28 19.25
CA GLY A 252 16.47 -10.33 18.27
C GLY A 252 16.47 -9.81 16.83
N THR A 253 15.53 -10.32 16.02
CA THR A 253 15.47 -10.06 14.58
C THR A 253 14.59 -8.87 14.20
N SER A 254 13.68 -8.45 15.09
CA SER A 254 12.58 -7.55 14.72
C SER A 254 12.38 -6.36 15.64
N GLU A 255 12.67 -6.49 16.93
CA GLU A 255 12.36 -5.45 17.89
C GLU A 255 13.37 -4.32 17.83
N ARG A 256 12.86 -3.09 17.82
CA ARG A 256 13.65 -1.87 17.73
C ARG A 256 13.10 -0.82 18.67
N PHE A 257 13.98 -0.11 19.36
CA PHE A 257 13.64 0.92 20.32
C PHE A 257 14.59 2.10 20.20
N GLU A 258 14.07 3.30 20.39
CA GLU A 258 14.83 4.54 20.42
C GLU A 258 14.64 5.21 21.78
N ILE A 259 15.68 5.19 22.62
CA ILE A 259 15.61 5.66 24.01
C ILE A 259 16.71 6.68 24.24
N THR A 260 16.34 7.89 24.65
CA THR A 260 17.33 8.92 25.00
C THR A 260 17.90 8.69 26.40
N ASP A 261 19.11 9.17 26.63
CA ASP A 261 19.73 9.10 27.96
C ASP A 261 18.88 9.81 29.02
N ALA A 262 18.30 10.97 28.70
CA ALA A 262 17.44 11.72 29.61
C ALA A 262 16.20 10.90 30.04
N LEU A 263 15.57 10.19 29.09
CA LEU A 263 14.46 9.27 29.40
C LEU A 263 14.92 8.12 30.28
N ALA A 264 16.06 7.51 29.98
CA ALA A 264 16.59 6.39 30.74
C ALA A 264 17.08 6.78 32.15
N LEU A 265 17.48 8.04 32.36
CA LEU A 265 18.00 8.58 33.62
C LEU A 265 16.96 9.38 34.43
N GLY A 266 15.82 9.73 33.83
CA GLY A 266 14.76 10.50 34.47
C GLY A 266 15.08 11.98 34.68
N GLU A 267 15.78 12.61 33.73
CA GLU A 267 16.12 14.05 33.75
C GLU A 267 15.08 14.96 33.06
#